data_AF-A0AAZ3SA94-F1
#
_entry.id   AF-A0AAZ3SA94-F1
#
_cell.length_a   1.000
_cell.length_b   1.000
_cell.length_c   1.000
_cell.angle_alpha   90.00
_cell.angle_beta   90.00
_cell.angle_gamma   90.00
#
_symmetry.space_group_name_H-M   'P 1'
#
loop_
_entity.id
_entity.type
_entity.pdbx_description
1 polymer ?
#
loop_
_entity_poly.entity_id
_entity_poly.type
_entity_poly.pdbx_seq_one_letter_code
_entity_poly.pdbx_strand_id
1 'polypeptide(L)' 'MATTARVTPGTHNPSISAQTVRSRLREAGLRACRPVVRQVLTRHHWKQCCLWAQTHRRYTERYTEACTLE' A
#
# COMPACT_ATOMS: atom_id res chain seq x y z
N MET A 1 7.63 13.73 -7.62
CA MET A 1 8.79 12.89 -7.21
C MET A 1 10.16 13.59 -7.39
N ALA A 2 10.22 14.93 -7.50
CA ALA A 2 11.49 15.64 -7.71
C ALA A 2 12.23 15.95 -6.40
N THR A 3 11.52 16.08 -5.28
CA THR A 3 12.10 16.52 -3.99
C THR A 3 13.01 15.46 -3.37
N THR A 4 12.63 14.18 -3.40
CA THR A 4 13.40 13.10 -2.76
C THR A 4 14.75 12.88 -3.45
N ALA A 5 14.80 12.93 -4.79
CA ALA A 5 16.05 12.73 -5.54
C ALA A 5 17.08 13.86 -5.31
N ARG A 6 16.63 15.06 -4.98
CA ARG A 6 17.49 16.21 -4.66
C ARG A 6 18.09 16.13 -3.24
N VAL A 7 17.44 15.42 -2.33
CA VAL A 7 17.81 15.36 -0.90
C VAL A 7 18.66 14.12 -0.58
N THR A 8 18.63 13.07 -1.40
CA THR A 8 19.50 11.90 -1.24
C THR A 8 20.95 12.25 -1.61
N PRO A 9 21.90 12.32 -0.65
CA PRO A 9 23.29 12.60 -0.95
C PRO A 9 23.89 11.40 -1.70
N GLY A 10 24.44 11.64 -2.91
CA GLY A 10 25.26 10.64 -3.58
C GLY A 10 26.60 10.46 -2.86
N THR A 11 27.23 9.29 -3.02
CA THR A 11 28.52 8.92 -2.37
C THR A 11 29.65 9.94 -2.57
N HIS A 12 29.54 10.85 -3.54
CA HIS A 12 30.47 11.99 -3.73
C HIS A 12 29.75 13.30 -4.13
N ASN A 13 28.50 13.47 -3.70
CA ASN A 13 27.62 14.60 -4.06
C ASN A 13 27.27 14.82 -5.56
N PRO A 14 27.35 13.85 -6.49
CA PRO A 14 26.76 14.04 -7.82
C PRO A 14 25.23 13.98 -7.74
N SER A 15 24.56 14.75 -8.60
CA SER A 15 23.10 14.62 -8.76
C SER A 15 22.76 13.22 -9.26
N ILE A 16 21.88 12.53 -8.53
CA ILE A 16 21.47 11.16 -8.88
C ILE A 16 20.33 11.24 -9.90
N SER A 17 20.45 10.48 -10.99
CA SER A 17 19.39 10.40 -11.99
C SER A 17 18.13 9.73 -11.42
N ALA A 18 16.95 10.11 -11.92
CA ALA A 18 15.69 9.47 -11.56
C ALA A 18 15.67 7.96 -11.90
N GLN A 19 16.47 7.53 -12.88
CA GLN A 19 16.61 6.11 -13.24
C GLN A 19 17.36 5.34 -12.14
N THR A 20 18.46 5.90 -11.63
CA THR A 20 19.24 5.29 -10.55
C THR A 20 18.40 5.12 -9.28
N VAL A 21 17.59 6.12 -8.94
CA VAL A 21 16.63 6.02 -7.82
C VAL A 21 15.65 4.87 -8.04
N ARG A 22 15.07 4.74 -9.24
CA ARG A 22 14.14 3.64 -9.56
C ARG A 22 14.80 2.26 -9.49
N SER A 23 16.03 2.11 -9.98
CA SER A 23 16.76 0.83 -9.89
C SER A 23 17.01 0.43 -8.44
N ARG A 24 17.48 1.38 -7.60
CA ARG A 24 17.72 1.15 -6.17
C ARG A 24 16.44 0.75 -5.42
N LEU A 25 15.32 1.42 -5.72
CA LEU A 25 14.02 1.06 -5.13
C LEU A 25 13.60 -0.37 -5.52
N ARG A 26 13.80 -0.75 -6.79
CA ARG A 26 13.50 -2.11 -7.26
C ARG A 26 14.39 -3.17 -6.59
N GLU A 27 15.69 -2.92 -6.48
CA GLU A 27 16.65 -3.79 -5.77
C GLU A 27 16.25 -3.99 -4.31
N ALA A 28 15.77 -2.93 -3.64
CA ALA A 28 15.27 -2.99 -2.27
C ALA A 28 13.85 -3.60 -2.15
N GLY A 29 13.23 -4.03 -3.26
CA GLY A 29 11.86 -4.55 -3.27
C GLY A 29 10.77 -3.49 -3.00
N LEU A 30 11.13 -2.21 -3.00
CA LEU A 30 10.20 -1.11 -2.74
C LEU A 30 9.42 -0.77 -4.01
N ARG A 31 8.09 -0.87 -3.91
CA ARG A 31 7.15 -0.49 -4.96
C ARG A 31 6.30 0.69 -4.51
N ALA A 32 6.04 1.62 -5.42
CA ALA A 32 5.07 2.67 -5.16
C ALA A 32 3.67 2.03 -5.10
N CYS A 33 3.05 2.04 -3.92
CA CYS A 33 1.66 1.66 -3.76
C CYS A 33 0.76 2.89 -3.85
N ARG A 34 -0.45 2.72 -4.38
CA ARG A 34 -1.48 3.76 -4.32
C ARG A 34 -1.99 3.86 -2.88
N PRO A 35 -1.97 5.04 -2.24
CA PRO A 35 -2.56 5.18 -0.92
C PRO A 35 -4.05 4.86 -0.99
N VAL A 36 -4.55 4.10 0.00
CA VAL A 36 -5.97 3.76 0.09
C VAL A 36 -6.73 5.01 0.53
N VAL A 37 -7.53 5.58 -0.38
CA VAL A 37 -8.41 6.72 -0.07
C VAL A 37 -9.73 6.16 0.46
N ARG A 38 -9.85 6.06 1.78
CA ARG A 38 -11.10 5.73 2.46
C ARG A 38 -11.24 6.56 3.73
N GLN A 39 -12.47 6.70 4.21
CA GLN A 39 -12.70 7.36 5.49
C GLN A 39 -11.94 6.61 6.60
N VAL A 40 -11.22 7.36 7.43
CA VAL A 40 -10.54 6.79 8.60
C VAL A 40 -11.62 6.32 9.55
N LEU A 41 -11.78 5.00 9.66
CA LEU A 41 -12.73 4.41 10.58
C LEU A 41 -12.32 4.75 12.01
N THR A 42 -13.24 5.36 12.75
CA THR A 42 -13.08 5.56 14.19
C THR A 42 -13.02 4.18 14.88
N ARG A 43 -12.51 4.13 16.11
CA ARG A 43 -12.48 2.87 16.90
C ARG A 43 -13.85 2.20 17.01
N HIS A 44 -14.93 3.00 17.05
CA HIS A 44 -16.30 2.49 17.06
C HIS A 44 -16.66 1.80 15.74
N HIS A 45 -16.36 2.43 14.60
CA HIS A 45 -16.59 1.83 13.29
C HIS A 45 -15.79 0.54 13.11
N TRP A 46 -14.54 0.48 13.57
CA TRP A 46 -13.75 -0.75 13.56
C TRP A 46 -14.45 -1.89 14.32
N LYS A 47 -14.92 -1.62 15.54
CA LYS A 47 -15.62 -2.64 16.35
C LYS A 47 -16.90 -3.11 15.66
N GLN A 48 -17.67 -2.20 15.07
CA GLN A 48 -18.88 -2.54 14.32
C GLN A 48 -18.56 -3.37 13.06
N CYS A 49 -17.55 -3.00 12.28
CA CYS A 49 -17.11 -3.77 11.12
C CYS A 49 -16.63 -5.18 11.50
N CYS A 50 -15.85 -5.31 12.57
CA CYS A 50 -15.39 -6.61 13.06
C CYS A 50 -16.56 -7.47 13.53
N LEU A 51 -17.51 -6.90 14.28
CA LEU A 51 -18.71 -7.62 14.71
C LEU A 51 -19.54 -8.07 13.50
N TRP A 52 -19.75 -7.18 12.53
CA TRP A 52 -20.48 -7.50 11.31
C TRP A 52 -19.81 -8.66 10.55
N ALA A 53 -18.49 -8.63 10.37
CA ALA A 53 -17.75 -9.68 9.67
C ALA A 53 -17.80 -11.02 10.41
N GLN A 54 -17.78 -11.01 11.75
CA GLN A 54 -17.93 -12.23 12.56
C GLN A 54 -19.35 -12.81 12.42
N THR A 55 -20.37 -11.98 12.53
CA THR A 55 -21.78 -12.39 12.41
C THR A 55 -22.11 -12.89 11.00
N HIS A 56 -21.49 -12.30 9.97
CA HIS A 56 -21.75 -12.62 8.57
C HIS A 56 -20.62 -13.41 7.91
N ARG A 57 -19.88 -14.21 8.70
CA ARG A 57 -18.70 -14.95 8.21
C ARG A 57 -18.98 -15.81 6.95
N ARG A 58 -20.12 -16.50 6.92
CA ARG A 58 -20.54 -17.33 5.77
C ARG A 58 -20.85 -16.51 4.51
N TYR A 59 -21.20 -15.23 4.66
CA TYR A 59 -21.42 -14.32 3.54
C TYR A 59 -20.08 -13.90 2.91
N THR A 60 -19.06 -13.64 3.74
CA THR A 60 -17.70 -13.32 3.27
C THR A 60 -17.03 -14.51 2.58
N GLU A 61 -17.15 -15.72 3.14
CA GLU A 61 -16.57 -16.95 2.56
C GLU A 61 -17.14 -17.23 1.16
N ARG A 62 -18.46 -17.14 0.97
CA ARG A 62 -19.11 -17.30 -0.34
C ARG A 62 -18.71 -16.24 -1.36
N TYR A 63 -18.49 -15.01 -0.93
CA TYR A 63 -18.06 -13.93 -1.82
C TYR A 63 -16.61 -14.13 -2.29
N THR A 64 -15.72 -14.56 -1.39
CA THR A 64 -14.34 -14.90 -1.76
C THR A 64 -14.25 -16.10 -2.69
N GLU A 65 -15.07 -17.14 -2.46
CA GLU A 65 -15.15 -18.30 -3.35
C GLU A 65 -15.63 -17.91 -4.75
N ALA A 66 -16.66 -17.05 -4.83
CA ALA A 66 -17.17 -16.53 -6.10
C ALA A 66 -16.13 -15.69 -6.87
N CYS A 67 -15.28 -14.91 -6.20
CA CYS A 67 -14.19 -14.16 -6.84
C CYS A 67 -12.95 -14.98 -7.17
N THR A 68 -12.79 -16.19 -6.63
CA THR A 68 -11.68 -17.11 -6.97
C THR A 68 -12.01 -18.11 -8.08
N LEU A 69 -13.27 -18.16 -8.51
CA LEU A 69 -13.74 -19.01 -9.62
C LEU A 69 -13.90 -18.24 -10.95
N GLU A 70 -13.47 -16.98 -11.01
CA GLU A 70 -13.21 -16.20 -12.24
C GLU A 70 -11.71 -15.98 -12.44
#